data_AF-A0A7J3U771-F1
#
_entry.id   AF-A0A7J3U771-F1
#
_cell.length_a   1.000
_cell.length_b   1.000
_cell.length_c   1.000
_cell.angle_alpha   90.00
_cell.angle_beta   90.00
_cell.angle_gamma   90.00
#
_symmetry.space_group_name_H-M   'P 1'
#
loop_
_entity.id
_entity.type
_entity.pdbx_description
1 polymer ?
#
loop_
_entity_poly.entity_id
_entity_poly.type
_entity_poly.pdbx_seq_one_letter_code
_entity_poly.pdbx_strand_id
1 'polypeptide(L)' 'MVIVSVVVGGTPQEIRNVYGNYVNKWSFVIDDKGIYHSYQVVGVPKIVVENKEGGILFIVIPD' A
#
# COMPACT_ATOMS: atom_id res chain seq x y z
N MET A 1 -3.38 15.28 0.45
CA MET A 1 -2.62 14.07 0.06
C MET A 1 -3.01 12.99 1.04
N VAL A 2 -3.57 11.89 0.56
CA VAL A 2 -3.93 10.73 1.40
C VAL A 2 -2.88 9.67 1.12
N ILE A 3 -2.26 9.11 2.16
CA ILE A 3 -1.33 7.99 2.03
C ILE A 3 -2.10 6.75 2.46
N VAL A 4 -2.29 5.83 1.51
CA VAL A 4 -2.88 4.51 1.77
C VAL A 4 -1.77 3.47 1.64
N SER A 5 -1.55 2.71 2.71
CA SER A 5 -0.67 1.55 2.69
C SER A 5 -1.51 0.33 2.33
N VAL A 6 -1.33 -0.18 1.12
CA VAL A 6 -1.93 -1.45 0.70
C VAL A 6 -0.99 -2.57 1.14
N VAL A 7 -1.50 -3.50 1.96
CA VAL A 7 -0.75 -4.65 2.48
C VAL A 7 -1.22 -5.89 1.76
N VAL A 8 -0.32 -6.55 1.03
CA VAL A 8 -0.62 -7.76 0.25
C VAL A 8 -0.71 -8.96 1.20
N GLY A 9 -1.92 -9.44 1.45
CA GLY A 9 -2.18 -10.49 2.43
C GLY A 9 -1.96 -10.06 3.88
N GLY A 10 -2.22 -10.99 4.81
CA GLY A 10 -2.07 -10.79 6.26
C GLY A 10 -3.35 -10.35 6.97
N THR A 11 -3.20 -10.06 8.26
CA THR A 11 -4.26 -9.72 9.21
C THR A 11 -4.03 -8.34 9.83
N PRO A 12 -5.06 -7.66 10.35
CA PRO A 12 -4.89 -6.41 11.07
C PRO A 12 -3.92 -6.52 12.26
N GLN A 13 -3.79 -7.71 12.87
CA GLN A 13 -2.86 -7.94 13.96
C GLN A 13 -1.41 -7.96 13.49
N GLU A 14 -1.11 -8.62 12.37
CA GLU A 14 0.23 -8.62 11.79
C GLU A 14 0.67 -7.20 11.38
N ILE A 15 -0.24 -6.41 10.82
CA ILE A 15 0.01 -4.99 10.53
C ILE A 15 0.38 -4.23 11.80
N ARG A 16 -0.38 -4.40 12.89
CA ARG A 16 -0.05 -3.78 14.18
C ARG A 16 1.30 -4.23 14.72
N ASN A 17 1.66 -5.49 14.55
CA ASN A 17 2.94 -6.01 15.02
C ASN A 17 4.13 -5.39 14.24
N VAL A 18 3.99 -5.17 12.93
CA VAL A 18 5.05 -4.59 12.09
C VAL A 18 5.14 -3.07 12.24
N TYR A 19 4.00 -2.36 12.19
CA TYR A 19 3.97 -0.91 12.14
C TYR A 19 3.79 -0.24 13.52
N GLY A 20 3.48 -1.00 14.57
CA GLY A 20 3.36 -0.49 15.94
C GLY A 20 2.46 0.75 16.00
N ASN A 21 2.95 1.82 16.63
CA ASN A 21 2.19 3.08 16.76
C ASN A 21 2.00 3.85 15.45
N TYR A 22 2.69 3.49 14.37
CA TYR A 22 2.49 4.12 13.06
C TYR A 22 1.15 3.74 12.42
N VAL A 23 0.50 2.66 12.88
CA VAL A 23 -0.84 2.28 12.41
C VAL A 23 -1.88 3.39 12.57
N ASN A 24 -1.68 4.29 13.52
CA ASN A 24 -2.60 5.41 13.79
C ASN A 24 -2.36 6.62 12.88
N LYS A 25 -1.26 6.64 12.11
CA LYS A 25 -0.87 7.76 11.26
C LYS A 25 -1.20 7.53 9.78
N TRP A 26 -1.45 6.29 9.38
CA TRP A 26 -1.59 5.86 7.99
C TRP A 26 -2.88 5.05 7.83
N SER A 27 -3.54 5.15 6.68
CA SER A 27 -4.66 4.28 6.36
C SER A 27 -4.13 2.98 5.77
N PHE A 28 -4.50 1.84 6.36
CA PHE A 28 -4.11 0.53 5.86
C PHE A 28 -5.29 -0.16 5.20
N VAL A 29 -5.07 -0.73 4.02
CA VAL A 29 -6.01 -1.61 3.33
C VAL A 29 -5.33 -2.95 3.14
N ILE A 30 -5.94 -4.02 3.63
CA ILE A 30 -5.48 -5.39 3.34
C ILE A 30 -6.03 -5.76 1.98
N ASP A 31 -5.13 -6.09 1.07
CA ASP A 31 -5.50 -6.62 -0.23
C ASP A 31 -5.57 -8.13 -0.18
N ASP A 32 -6.80 -8.63 -0.04
CA ASP A 32 -7.17 -10.05 -0.01
C ASP A 32 -7.54 -10.61 -1.40
N LYS A 33 -7.70 -9.71 -2.39
CA LYS A 33 -8.23 -10.04 -3.74
C LYS A 33 -7.20 -9.89 -4.85
N GLY A 34 -5.99 -9.45 -4.54
CA GLY A 34 -4.93 -9.23 -5.53
C GLY A 34 -5.14 -7.96 -6.34
N ILE A 35 -5.77 -6.94 -5.78
CA ILE A 35 -5.92 -5.61 -6.40
C ILE A 35 -4.55 -5.03 -6.75
N TYR A 36 -3.48 -5.32 -5.99
CA TYR A 36 -2.12 -4.89 -6.28
C TYR A 36 -1.61 -5.34 -7.65
N HIS A 37 -2.17 -6.41 -8.25
CA HIS A 37 -1.84 -6.84 -9.61
C HIS A 37 -2.27 -5.82 -10.68
N SER A 38 -3.35 -5.06 -10.44
CA SER A 38 -3.82 -4.04 -11.38
C SER A 38 -2.82 -2.89 -11.54
N TYR A 39 -1.98 -2.68 -10.53
CA TYR A 39 -0.92 -1.68 -10.52
C TYR A 39 0.32 -2.09 -11.32
N GLN A 40 0.35 -3.30 -11.89
CA GLN A 40 1.46 -3.84 -12.70
C GLN A 40 2.83 -3.73 -12.00
N VAL A 41 2.84 -3.78 -10.66
CA VAL A 41 4.06 -3.71 -9.86
C VAL A 41 4.68 -5.10 -9.70
N VAL A 42 5.99 -5.22 -9.96
CA VAL A 42 6.75 -6.45 -9.70
C VAL A 42 7.53 -6.28 -8.39
N GLY A 43 7.18 -7.11 -7.40
CA GLY A 43 7.79 -7.13 -6.06
C GLY A 43 7.26 -6.04 -5.12
N VAL A 44 7.46 -6.26 -3.81
CA VAL A 44 7.13 -5.32 -2.73
C VAL A 44 8.40 -5.02 -1.91
N PRO A 45 8.57 -3.82 -1.32
CA PRO A 45 7.64 -2.69 -1.27
C PRO A 45 7.69 -1.79 -2.52
N LYS A 46 6.61 -1.03 -2.78
CA LYS A 46 6.49 -0.03 -3.86
C LYS A 46 5.64 1.14 -3.38
N ILE A 47 5.90 2.32 -3.92
CA ILE A 47 5.05 3.50 -3.71
C ILE A 47 4.46 3.90 -5.06
N VAL A 48 3.13 3.91 -5.15
CA VAL A 48 2.40 4.39 -6.33
C VAL A 48 1.79 5.74 -5.98
N VAL A 49 1.96 6.74 -6.86
CA VAL A 49 1.32 8.05 -6.71
C VAL A 49 0.31 8.24 -7.82
N GLU A 50 -0.94 8.48 -7.42
CA GLU A 50 -2.07 8.70 -8.33
C GLU A 50 -2.51 10.17 -8.29
N ASN A 51 -3.09 10.63 -9.41
CA ASN A 51 -3.83 11.87 -9.44
C ASN A 51 -5.26 11.67 -8.89
N LYS A 52 -6.07 12.74 -8.85
CA LYS A 52 -7.45 12.68 -8.34
C LYS A 52 -8.40 11.83 -9.20
N GLU A 53 -8.01 11.51 -10.43
CA GLU A 53 -8.79 10.73 -11.41
C GLU A 53 -8.40 9.24 -11.38
N GLY A 54 -7.46 8.84 -10.50
CA GLY A 54 -6.93 7.47 -10.42
C GLY A 54 -5.87 7.15 -11.47
N GLY A 55 -5.38 8.15 -12.21
CA GLY A 55 -4.26 8.00 -13.13
C GLY A 55 -2.93 7.93 -12.38
N ILE A 56 -2.12 6.91 -12.67
CA ILE A 56 -0.78 6.76 -12.10
C ILE A 56 0.15 7.86 -12.65
N LEU A 57 0.73 8.65 -11.75
CA LEU A 57 1.72 9.67 -12.08
C LEU A 57 3.14 9.10 -12.10
N PHE A 58 3.51 8.34 -11.07
CA PHE A 58 4.82 7.67 -10.97
C PHE A 58 4.81 6.51 -9.97
N ILE A 59 5.79 5.61 -10.14
CA ILE A 59 6.04 4.45 -9.26
C ILE A 59 7.47 4.56 -8.73
N VAL A 60 7.63 4.48 -7.40
CA VAL A 60 8.94 4.45 -6.74
C VAL A 60 9.25 3.04 -6.28
N ILE A 61 10.46 2.56 -6.62
CA ILE A 61 11.03 1.32 -6.13
C ILE A 61 12.04 1.69 -5.04
N PRO A 62 11.72 1.50 -3.75
CA PRO A 62 12.68 1.68 -2.68
C PRO A 62 13.78 0.61 -2.77
N ASP A 63 15.04 1.03 -2.63
CA ASP A 63 16.23 0.17 -2.49
C ASP A 63 16.24 -0.58 -1.15
#